data_AF-A0A947N510-F1
#
_entry.id   AF-A0A947N510-F1
#
_cell.length_a   1.000
_cell.length_b   1.000
_cell.length_c   1.000
_cell.angle_alpha   90.00
_cell.angle_beta   90.00
_cell.angle_gamma   90.00
#
_symmetry.space_group_name_H-M   'P 1'
#
loop_
_entity.id
_entity.type
_entity.pdbx_description
1 polymer ?
#
loop_
_entity_poly.entity_id
_entity_poly.type
_entity_poly.pdbx_seq_one_letter_code
_entity_poly.pdbx_strand_id
1 'polypeptide(L)'
;MGTPRFLALAIVWIALFVLGCVDDNGVGITTPVQPPEYSGGSWQWINPLPTGNHLYNAFFLDDNTGWIIGKAGTILHTTDGGQSWIPQSTARSVDLRAIFFHDNLNGWAVGGNPGYG
;
A
#
# COMPACT_ATOMS: atom_id res chain seq x y z
N MET A 1 7.06 -27.33 48.13
CA MET A 1 7.65 -26.13 48.77
C MET A 1 7.14 -24.90 48.02
N GLY A 2 6.84 -23.79 48.71
CA GLY A 2 6.78 -22.43 48.12
C GLY A 2 5.54 -22.04 47.28
N THR A 3 4.56 -21.40 47.92
CA THR A 3 3.63 -20.40 47.34
C THR A 3 4.35 -19.04 47.17
N PRO A 4 3.87 -18.01 46.40
CA PRO A 4 2.46 -17.64 46.20
C PRO A 4 2.06 -17.02 44.83
N ARG A 5 0.85 -16.43 44.81
CA ARG A 5 0.08 -15.87 43.68
C ARG A 5 0.52 -14.44 43.32
N PHE A 6 0.45 -14.06 42.04
CA PHE A 6 0.13 -12.68 41.61
C PHE A 6 -0.68 -12.68 40.30
N LEU A 7 -1.68 -11.79 40.21
CA LEU A 7 -2.41 -11.50 38.98
C LEU A 7 -1.56 -10.62 38.06
N ALA A 8 -1.63 -10.86 36.74
CA ALA A 8 -1.43 -9.83 35.72
C ALA A 8 -2.40 -10.10 34.56
N LEU A 9 -3.06 -9.05 34.08
CA LEU A 9 -4.14 -9.11 33.09
C LEU A 9 -3.58 -9.31 31.67
N ALA A 10 -4.08 -10.30 30.92
CA ALA A 10 -3.86 -10.48 29.48
C ALA A 10 -5.06 -11.17 28.79
N ILE A 11 -6.23 -10.58 28.99
CA ILE A 11 -7.46 -10.70 28.18
C ILE A 11 -7.24 -9.90 26.87
N VAL A 12 -7.63 -10.25 25.64
CA VAL A 12 -7.87 -11.52 24.88
C VAL A 12 -7.67 -11.13 23.38
N TRP A 13 -7.51 -11.99 22.37
CA TRP A 13 -7.83 -13.42 22.21
C TRP A 13 -6.72 -14.19 21.47
N ILE A 14 -6.57 -15.48 21.78
CA ILE A 14 -6.29 -16.53 20.80
C ILE A 14 -7.34 -17.61 21.05
N ALA A 15 -8.37 -17.67 20.20
CA ALA A 15 -9.43 -18.66 20.28
C ALA A 15 -8.93 -20.01 19.76
N LEU A 16 -8.28 -20.77 20.65
CA LEU A 16 -8.17 -22.21 20.50
C LEU A 16 -9.55 -22.82 20.78
N PHE A 17 -10.17 -23.52 19.83
CA PHE A 17 -11.05 -24.71 20.01
C PHE A 17 -11.85 -25.00 18.73
N VAL A 18 -11.39 -25.97 17.94
CA VAL A 18 -12.28 -26.86 17.16
C VAL A 18 -11.68 -28.26 17.25
N LEU A 19 -12.45 -29.23 17.76
CA LEU A 19 -12.10 -30.65 17.66
C LEU A 19 -12.06 -31.02 16.18
N GLY A 20 -10.97 -31.61 15.70
CA GLY A 20 -10.89 -32.09 14.33
C GLY A 20 -11.96 -33.15 14.06
N CYS A 21 -12.80 -32.92 13.06
CA CYS A 21 -13.54 -33.99 12.41
C CYS A 21 -12.57 -34.77 11.51
N VAL A 22 -12.55 -36.08 11.66
CA VAL A 22 -11.87 -37.02 10.76
C VAL A 22 -12.95 -37.56 9.82
N ASP A 23 -12.64 -37.72 8.54
CA ASP A 23 -13.57 -38.36 7.60
C ASP A 23 -13.60 -39.88 7.78
N ASP A 24 -14.56 -40.57 7.15
CA ASP A 24 -14.72 -42.02 7.26
C ASP A 24 -13.51 -42.83 6.70
N ASN A 25 -12.52 -42.16 6.13
CA ASN A 25 -11.29 -42.75 5.57
C ASN A 25 -10.06 -42.57 6.47
N GLY A 26 -10.20 -41.88 7.61
CA GLY A 26 -9.09 -41.70 8.56
C GLY A 26 -8.03 -40.67 8.13
N VAL A 27 -8.31 -39.84 7.12
CA VAL A 27 -7.35 -38.84 6.63
C VAL A 27 -7.54 -37.54 7.42
N GLY A 28 -6.46 -37.09 8.08
CA GLY A 28 -6.46 -35.81 8.78
C GLY A 28 -6.46 -34.64 7.78
N ILE A 29 -7.62 -34.03 7.56
CA ILE A 29 -7.77 -32.82 6.72
C ILE A 29 -7.27 -31.61 7.50
N THR A 30 -5.95 -31.38 7.48
CA THR A 30 -5.28 -30.32 8.28
C THR A 30 -5.32 -28.93 7.64
N THR A 31 -5.89 -28.79 6.44
CA THR A 31 -6.09 -27.50 5.79
C THR A 31 -7.54 -27.02 5.99
N PRO A 32 -7.78 -25.87 6.63
CA PRO A 32 -9.07 -25.22 6.50
C PRO A 32 -9.24 -24.87 5.01
N VAL A 33 -10.26 -25.47 4.37
CA VAL A 33 -10.60 -25.20 2.97
C VAL A 33 -10.83 -23.69 2.85
N GLN A 34 -9.86 -22.98 2.27
CA GLN A 34 -9.96 -21.55 2.10
C GLN A 34 -11.15 -21.29 1.17
N PRO A 35 -11.99 -20.27 1.42
CA PRO A 35 -12.87 -19.76 0.38
C PRO A 35 -12.01 -19.42 -0.85
N PRO A 36 -12.54 -19.55 -2.08
CA PRO A 36 -11.76 -19.49 -3.31
C PRO A 36 -10.77 -18.34 -3.27
N GLU A 37 -9.47 -18.70 -3.30
CA GLU A 37 -8.40 -17.75 -3.03
C GLU A 37 -8.58 -16.52 -3.92
N TYR A 38 -8.66 -15.34 -3.29
CA TYR A 38 -8.62 -14.10 -4.04
C TYR A 38 -7.25 -14.01 -4.71
N SER A 39 -7.16 -14.46 -5.96
CA SER A 39 -5.98 -14.35 -6.82
C SER A 39 -5.78 -12.90 -7.32
N GLY A 40 -6.01 -11.93 -6.42
CA GLY A 40 -5.82 -10.51 -6.60
C GLY A 40 -5.04 -10.02 -5.39
N GLY A 41 -3.88 -9.42 -5.63
CA GLY A 41 -2.88 -9.17 -4.61
C GLY A 41 -3.41 -8.39 -3.40
N SER A 42 -2.96 -8.78 -2.21
CA SER A 42 -3.27 -8.08 -0.96
C SER A 42 -2.82 -6.62 -1.03
N TRP A 43 -3.76 -5.69 -0.91
CA TRP A 43 -3.45 -4.26 -0.80
C TRP A 43 -2.55 -4.00 0.41
N GLN A 44 -1.35 -3.46 0.17
CA GLN A 44 -0.44 -3.02 1.21
C GLN A 44 -0.45 -1.49 1.29
N TRP A 45 -0.48 -0.95 2.52
CA TRP A 45 -0.40 0.49 2.72
C TRP A 45 1.05 0.95 2.64
N ILE A 46 1.44 1.50 1.50
CA ILE A 46 2.76 2.09 1.28
C ILE A 46 2.64 3.59 1.56
N ASN A 47 3.50 4.13 2.42
CA ASN A 47 3.58 5.57 2.65
C ASN A 47 4.57 6.18 1.64
N PRO A 48 4.11 6.87 0.57
CA PRO A 48 5.01 7.81 -0.10
C PRO A 48 5.52 8.81 0.93
N LEU A 49 6.84 8.89 1.10
CA LEU A 49 7.51 9.64 2.16
C LEU A 49 6.94 11.07 2.28
N PRO A 50 6.78 11.58 3.52
CA PRO A 50 5.54 12.20 3.97
C PRO A 50 5.25 13.56 3.34
N THR A 51 4.80 13.55 2.09
CA THR A 51 4.12 14.69 1.47
C THR A 51 2.70 14.73 2.03
N GLY A 52 2.47 15.56 3.05
CA GLY A 52 1.12 15.89 3.57
C GLY A 52 0.23 16.68 2.58
N ASN A 53 0.53 16.56 1.29
CA ASN A 53 -0.15 17.15 0.16
C ASN A 53 -1.05 16.10 -0.48
N HIS A 54 -2.21 16.50 -1.00
CA HIS A 54 -3.05 15.60 -1.77
C HIS A 54 -2.31 15.16 -3.04
N LEU A 55 -2.29 13.84 -3.26
CA LEU A 55 -1.82 13.21 -4.48
C LEU A 55 -3.04 13.08 -5.42
N TYR A 56 -2.88 13.44 -6.68
CA TYR A 56 -3.99 13.60 -7.63
C TYR A 56 -3.95 12.60 -8.78
N ASN A 57 -2.77 12.14 -9.20
CA ASN A 57 -2.63 11.21 -10.33
C ASN A 57 -1.32 10.41 -10.23
N ALA A 58 -1.27 9.23 -10.85
CA ALA A 58 -0.12 8.35 -10.92
C ALA A 58 0.03 7.80 -12.35
N PHE A 59 1.27 7.67 -12.83
CA PHE A 59 1.57 7.09 -14.13
C PHE A 59 2.80 6.19 -14.01
N PHE A 60 2.72 4.97 -14.54
CA PHE A 60 3.84 4.04 -14.67
C PHE A 60 4.19 3.90 -16.15
N LEU A 61 5.49 3.97 -16.46
CA LEU A 61 6.02 3.75 -17.80
C LEU A 61 6.30 2.27 -18.05
N ASP A 62 6.72 1.57 -17.00
CA ASP A 62 6.92 0.13 -16.92
C ASP A 62 6.62 -0.35 -15.49
N ASP A 63 6.74 -1.66 -15.24
CA ASP A 63 6.41 -2.28 -13.93
C ASP A 63 7.23 -1.74 -12.74
N ASN A 64 8.37 -1.09 -12.99
CA ASN A 64 9.28 -0.58 -11.96
C ASN A 64 9.27 0.95 -11.88
N THR A 65 9.19 1.63 -13.03
CA THR A 65 9.40 3.08 -13.15
C THR A 65 8.08 3.84 -13.26
N GLY A 66 7.83 4.74 -12.29
CA GLY A 66 6.59 5.49 -12.22
C GLY A 66 6.68 6.81 -11.45
N TRP A 67 5.64 7.63 -11.60
CA TRP A 67 5.54 8.95 -11.00
C TRP A 67 4.16 9.16 -10.38
N ILE A 68 4.13 9.87 -9.26
CA ILE A 68 2.90 10.43 -8.67
C ILE A 68 3.00 11.95 -8.68
N ILE A 69 1.90 12.62 -8.99
CA ILE A 69 1.78 14.07 -8.95
C ILE A 69 0.68 14.53 -8.00
N GLY A 70 0.79 15.77 -7.50
CA GLY A 70 -0.16 16.29 -6.53
C GLY A 70 -0.13 17.81 -6.32
N LYS A 71 -0.73 18.21 -5.19
CA LYS A 71 -0.87 19.59 -4.73
C LYS A 71 0.48 20.30 -4.60
N ALA A 72 0.50 21.62 -4.82
CA ALA A 72 1.65 22.49 -4.58
C ALA A 72 2.96 22.09 -5.29
N GLY A 73 2.87 21.50 -6.48
CA GLY A 73 4.02 21.07 -7.28
C GLY A 73 4.64 19.75 -6.81
N THR A 74 3.91 18.95 -6.04
CA THR A 74 4.38 17.62 -5.58
C THR A 74 4.59 16.72 -6.80
N ILE A 75 5.82 16.21 -6.96
CA ILE A 75 6.16 15.11 -7.86
C ILE A 75 6.98 14.09 -7.06
N LEU A 76 6.61 12.82 -7.14
CA LEU A 76 7.33 11.69 -6.58
C LEU A 76 7.70 10.74 -7.73
N HIS A 77 8.84 10.07 -7.63
CA HIS A 77 9.33 9.10 -8.61
C HIS A 77 9.72 7.78 -7.91
N THR A 78 9.41 6.65 -8.53
CA THR A 78 9.83 5.30 -8.11
C THR A 78 10.58 4.60 -9.24
N THR A 79 11.51 3.72 -8.87
CA THR A 79 12.20 2.78 -9.76
C THR A 79 12.14 1.34 -9.23
N ASP A 80 11.20 1.06 -8.34
CA ASP A 80 11.05 -0.23 -7.64
C ASP A 80 9.58 -0.71 -7.56
N GLY A 81 8.74 -0.24 -8.49
CA GLY A 81 7.33 -0.60 -8.57
C GLY A 81 6.45 0.11 -7.54
N GLY A 82 6.94 1.22 -6.97
CA GLY A 82 6.25 2.00 -5.95
C GLY A 82 6.47 1.52 -4.51
N GLN A 83 7.46 0.65 -4.27
CA GLN A 83 7.87 0.26 -2.91
C GLN A 83 8.52 1.43 -2.17
N SER A 84 9.28 2.27 -2.88
CA SER A 84 9.82 3.54 -2.40
C SER A 84 9.58 4.68 -3.39
N TRP A 85 9.52 5.92 -2.84
CA TRP A 85 9.18 7.13 -3.57
C TRP A 85 10.15 8.26 -3.24
N ILE A 86 10.81 8.79 -4.27
CA ILE A 86 11.82 9.85 -4.18
C ILE A 86 11.20 11.17 -4.68
N PRO A 87 11.09 12.20 -3.83
CA PRO A 87 10.60 13.51 -4.24
C PRO A 87 11.47 14.15 -5.34
N GLN A 88 10.83 14.69 -6.37
CA GLN A 88 11.47 15.46 -7.43
C GLN A 88 11.23 16.96 -7.21
N SER A 89 12.26 17.78 -7.43
CA SER A 89 12.13 19.23 -7.32
C SER A 89 11.37 19.81 -8.51
N THR A 90 10.47 20.77 -8.24
CA THR A 90 9.76 21.52 -9.28
C THR A 90 10.03 23.01 -9.14
N ALA A 91 10.11 23.70 -10.27
CA ALA A 91 10.36 25.15 -10.29
C ALA A 91 9.14 25.99 -9.87
N ARG A 92 7.97 25.37 -9.65
CA ARG A 92 6.71 26.08 -9.40
C ARG A 92 5.73 25.26 -8.58
N SER A 93 5.31 25.79 -7.44
CA SER A 93 4.32 25.17 -6.55
C SER A 93 2.88 25.37 -7.06
N VAL A 94 2.54 24.71 -8.16
CA VAL A 94 1.17 24.66 -8.72
C VAL A 94 0.57 23.26 -8.59
N ASP A 95 -0.75 23.16 -8.41
CA ASP A 95 -1.44 21.87 -8.33
C ASP A 95 -1.36 21.09 -9.65
N LEU A 96 -0.60 20.00 -9.69
CA LEU A 96 -0.42 19.13 -10.86
C LEU A 96 -1.53 18.08 -10.91
N ARG A 97 -2.32 18.05 -11.99
CA ARG A 97 -3.55 17.24 -12.07
C ARG A 97 -3.49 16.08 -13.08
N ALA A 98 -2.68 16.19 -14.12
CA ALA A 98 -2.47 15.12 -15.08
C ALA A 98 -0.99 14.99 -15.43
N ILE A 99 -0.56 13.75 -15.63
CA ILE A 99 0.80 13.37 -16.02
C ILE A 99 0.73 12.31 -17.11
N PHE A 100 1.64 12.41 -18.09
CA PHE A 100 1.76 11.47 -19.19
C PHE A 100 3.21 11.43 -19.67
N PHE A 101 3.72 10.24 -19.98
CA PHE A 101 4.99 10.06 -20.69
C PHE A 101 4.74 9.40 -22.04
N HIS A 102 5.48 9.87 -23.04
CA HIS A 102 5.55 9.21 -24.35
C HIS A 102 6.63 8.12 -24.36
N ASP A 103 7.74 8.37 -23.66
CA ASP A 103 8.89 7.48 -23.52
C ASP A 103 9.63 7.77 -22.19
N ASN A 104 10.81 7.16 -21.98
CA ASN A 104 11.60 7.29 -20.75
C ASN A 104 12.34 8.62 -20.56
N LEU A 105 12.30 9.53 -21.54
CA LEU A 105 12.93 10.84 -21.52
C LEU A 105 11.92 11.99 -21.68
N ASN A 106 10.77 11.73 -22.31
CA ASN A 106 9.79 12.73 -22.71
C ASN A 106 8.44 12.52 -22.02
N GLY A 107 8.12 13.41 -21.07
CA GLY A 107 6.83 13.44 -20.40
C GLY A 107 6.42 14.85 -19.96
N TRP A 108 5.13 15.00 -19.65
CA TRP A 108 4.51 16.26 -19.28
C TRP A 108 3.64 16.08 -18.05
N ALA A 109 3.80 16.96 -17.06
CA ALA A 109 2.86 17.15 -15.97
C ALA A 109 2.16 18.51 -16.15
N VAL A 110 0.84 18.50 -16.19
CA VAL A 110 0.01 19.70 -16.38
C VAL A 110 -0.86 19.97 -15.15
N GLY A 111 -1.03 21.25 -14.86
CA GLY A 111 -1.61 21.70 -13.60
C GLY A 111 -1.91 23.19 -13.59
N GLY A 112 -2.59 23.62 -12.54
CA GLY A 112 -3.01 25.01 -12.37
C GLY A 112 -3.70 25.22 -11.04
N ASN A 113 -3.46 26.40 -10.44
CA ASN A 113 -4.12 26.81 -9.21
C ASN A 113 -5.52 27.33 -9.55
N PRO A 114 -6.60 26.84 -8.93
CA PRO A 114 -7.98 27.26 -9.22
C PRO A 114 -8.33 28.68 -8.73
N GLY A 115 -7.33 29.49 -8.33
CA GLY A 115 -7.50 30.74 -7.58
C GLY A 115 -6.90 31.99 -8.22
N TYR A 116 -6.54 31.95 -9.50
CA TYR A 116 -6.14 33.14 -10.26
C TYR A 116 -7.07 33.29 -11.47
N GLY A 117 -8.19 33.99 -11.24
CA GLY A 117 -9.08 34.54 -12.27
C GLY A 117 -9.10 36.06 -12.17
#